data_AF-A0A397USH8-F1
#
_entry.id   AF-A0A397USH8-F1
#
_cell.length_a   1.000
_cell.length_b   1.000
_cell.length_c   1.000
_cell.angle_alpha   90.00
_cell.angle_beta   90.00
_cell.angle_gamma   90.00
#
_symmetry.space_group_name_H-M   'P 1'
#
loop_
_entity.id
_entity.type
_entity.pdbx_description
1 polymer ?
#
loop_
_entity_poly.entity_id
_entity_poly.type
_entity_poly.pdbx_seq_one_letter_code
_entity_poly.pdbx_strand_id
1 'polypeptide(L)'
;MIDPLKVGTFFFLILLGGVLFSFTTANLSKIPTPVNATLTGFPTWRFYIKDLDIQTWDLMIVFSSILPIVSGVFMLIWSSKYETLNAFIMNNEKTSSTTLFNKLLAGYAIATGLVTPPLALLDLGKIFTSIAVIHNYFEAIILLVLHEGGRISNHRIILYSIIYILIAQGVTNLLKWPYAAFWFKFQGLSLDIAVLIQFIRIYLKTQRDYQEGYSLPQHTSDDERESEEHDRPNDNNNNKNEPHFRHLLLLPISALFHVLGNWVNSVFLLEALALYLFSYSYSFVYTLLGYYVYIDTHLKPNKQKKYIFLPDPSKSSVIFLIISSITLSGLSLRLGLFLLIGS
;
A
#
# COMPACT_ATOMS: atom_id res chain seq x y z
N MET A 1 31.50 -10.03 -9.39
CA MET A 1 30.09 -10.47 -9.34
C MET A 1 29.22 -9.24 -9.58
N ILE A 2 28.30 -9.26 -10.56
CA ILE A 2 27.44 -8.10 -10.83
C ILE A 2 26.32 -8.07 -9.77
N ASP A 3 26.09 -6.91 -9.17
CA ASP A 3 25.03 -6.72 -8.18
C ASP A 3 23.64 -6.83 -8.85
N PRO A 4 22.80 -7.81 -8.47
CA PRO A 4 21.49 -8.04 -9.10
C PRO A 4 20.57 -6.83 -8.97
N LEU A 5 20.72 -6.03 -7.90
CA LEU A 5 19.93 -4.82 -7.72
C LEU A 5 20.25 -3.77 -8.80
N LYS A 6 21.53 -3.64 -9.16
CA LYS A 6 21.98 -2.73 -10.23
C LYS A 6 21.50 -3.20 -11.60
N VAL A 7 21.55 -4.51 -11.87
CA VAL A 7 21.02 -5.09 -13.10
C VAL A 7 19.51 -4.84 -13.21
N GLY A 8 18.77 -5.13 -12.15
CA GLY A 8 17.32 -4.86 -12.11
C GLY A 8 17.00 -3.39 -12.30
N THR A 9 17.77 -2.49 -11.67
CA THR A 9 17.60 -1.03 -11.81
C THR A 9 17.83 -0.60 -13.26
N PHE A 10 18.90 -1.07 -13.89
CA PHE A 10 19.21 -0.76 -15.28
C PHE A 10 18.13 -1.27 -16.24
N PHE A 11 17.64 -2.50 -16.01
CA PHE A 11 16.54 -3.06 -16.78
C PHE A 11 15.27 -2.18 -16.70
N PHE A 12 14.85 -1.80 -15.48
CA PHE A 12 13.68 -0.93 -15.33
C PHE A 12 13.89 0.48 -15.87
N LEU A 13 15.12 1.01 -15.87
CA LEU A 13 15.43 2.28 -16.55
C LEU A 13 15.23 2.19 -18.06
N ILE A 14 15.68 1.11 -18.70
CA ILE A 14 15.45 0.88 -20.13
C ILE A 14 13.95 0.77 -20.41
N LEU A 15 13.24 -0.03 -19.60
CA LEU A 15 11.79 -0.16 -19.74
C LEU A 15 11.07 1.17 -19.55
N LEU A 16 11.46 1.98 -18.55
CA LEU A 16 10.92 3.30 -18.33
C LEU A 16 11.11 4.19 -19.57
N GLY A 17 12.31 4.19 -20.16
CA GLY A 17 12.58 4.90 -21.40
C GLY A 17 11.65 4.46 -22.54
N GLY A 18 11.44 3.14 -22.70
CA GLY A 18 10.50 2.59 -23.67
C GLY A 18 9.05 3.00 -23.41
N VAL A 19 8.60 2.94 -22.14
CA VAL A 19 7.26 3.37 -21.73
C VAL A 19 7.06 4.86 -22.03
N LEU A 20 7.99 5.73 -21.63
CA LEU A 20 7.92 7.17 -21.90
C LEU A 20 7.91 7.46 -23.40
N PHE A 21 8.77 6.80 -24.18
CA PHE A 21 8.76 6.91 -25.64
C PHE A 21 7.43 6.48 -26.25
N SER A 22 6.81 5.42 -25.73
CA SER A 22 5.52 4.94 -26.23
C SER A 22 4.38 5.96 -26.10
N PHE A 23 4.44 6.90 -25.15
CA PHE A 23 3.46 7.98 -25.02
C PHE A 23 3.58 9.04 -26.12
N THR A 24 4.76 9.21 -26.75
CA THR A 24 4.94 10.17 -27.85
C THR A 24 4.14 9.80 -29.10
N THR A 25 3.83 8.51 -29.25
CA THR A 25 3.03 7.97 -30.36
C THR A 25 1.53 7.94 -30.06
N ALA A 26 1.11 8.26 -28.83
CA ALA A 26 -0.28 8.15 -28.43
C ALA A 26 -1.10 9.33 -28.94
N ASN A 27 -2.18 9.06 -29.68
CA ASN A 27 -3.07 10.10 -30.18
C ASN A 27 -4.11 10.50 -29.11
N LEU A 28 -3.73 11.39 -28.21
CA LEU A 28 -4.58 11.87 -27.11
C LEU A 28 -5.86 12.59 -27.58
N SER A 29 -5.92 13.05 -28.83
CA SER A 29 -7.14 13.66 -29.38
C SER A 29 -8.30 12.67 -29.56
N LYS A 30 -8.00 11.37 -29.55
CA LYS A 30 -8.99 10.29 -29.63
C LYS A 30 -9.59 9.91 -28.27
N ILE A 31 -9.07 10.45 -27.16
CA ILE A 31 -9.63 10.18 -25.84
C ILE A 31 -11.03 10.80 -25.77
N PRO A 32 -12.07 10.05 -25.34
CA PRO A 32 -13.42 10.58 -25.24
C PRO A 32 -13.49 11.85 -24.38
N THR A 33 -14.44 12.73 -24.70
CA THR A 33 -14.71 13.89 -23.86
C THR A 33 -15.27 13.43 -22.52
N PRO A 34 -14.79 13.98 -21.40
CA PRO A 34 -15.30 13.63 -20.09
C PRO A 34 -16.74 14.10 -19.91
N VAL A 35 -17.49 13.42 -19.04
CA VAL A 35 -18.85 13.82 -18.64
C VAL A 35 -18.82 14.71 -17.40
N ASN A 36 -19.90 15.44 -17.14
CA ASN A 36 -20.08 16.16 -15.88
C ASN A 36 -20.67 15.22 -14.81
N ALA A 37 -20.36 15.49 -13.55
CA ALA A 37 -20.88 14.72 -12.42
C ALA A 37 -22.40 14.90 -12.36
N THR A 38 -23.14 13.80 -12.22
CA THR A 38 -24.60 13.80 -12.24
C THR A 38 -25.21 14.69 -11.16
N LEU A 39 -24.59 14.73 -9.97
CA LEU A 39 -25.15 15.43 -8.81
C LEU A 39 -24.71 16.90 -8.69
N THR A 40 -23.49 17.24 -9.14
CA THR A 40 -22.93 18.59 -8.95
C THR A 40 -22.75 19.37 -10.24
N GLY A 41 -22.80 18.71 -11.41
CA GLY A 41 -22.55 19.34 -12.70
C GLY A 41 -21.08 19.72 -12.95
N PHE A 42 -20.16 19.45 -12.03
CA PHE A 42 -18.74 19.76 -12.22
C PHE A 42 -18.10 18.83 -13.27
N PRO A 43 -17.07 19.31 -14.01
CA PRO A 43 -16.32 18.47 -14.93
C PRO A 43 -15.61 17.32 -14.22
N THR A 44 -15.76 16.11 -14.77
CA THR A 44 -15.16 14.88 -14.23
C THR A 44 -14.13 14.31 -15.21
N TRP A 45 -13.60 13.14 -14.90
CA TRP A 45 -12.69 12.34 -15.72
C TRP A 45 -13.34 11.02 -16.12
N ARG A 46 -14.62 10.83 -15.78
CA ARG A 46 -15.35 9.62 -16.08
C ARG A 46 -15.86 9.63 -17.52
N PHE A 47 -15.96 8.44 -18.08
CA PHE A 47 -16.57 8.19 -19.38
C PHE A 47 -17.94 7.53 -19.23
N TYR A 48 -18.72 7.56 -20.30
CA TYR A 48 -19.89 6.72 -20.37
C TYR A 48 -19.47 5.24 -20.36
N ILE A 49 -19.93 4.50 -19.35
CA ILE A 49 -19.68 3.05 -19.19
C ILE A 49 -20.96 2.35 -19.63
N LYS A 50 -20.86 1.54 -20.68
CA LYS A 50 -21.99 0.78 -21.20
C LYS A 50 -22.43 -0.27 -20.17
N ASP A 51 -23.74 -0.46 -20.05
CA ASP A 51 -24.36 -1.49 -19.20
C ASP A 51 -24.02 -1.37 -17.70
N LEU A 52 -23.63 -0.17 -17.25
CA LEU A 52 -23.39 0.09 -15.84
C LEU A 52 -24.73 0.12 -15.08
N ASP A 53 -24.93 -0.85 -14.20
CA ASP A 53 -26.00 -0.79 -13.21
C ASP A 53 -25.60 0.14 -12.06
N ILE A 54 -26.34 1.25 -11.95
CA ILE A 54 -26.14 2.28 -10.93
C ILE A 54 -26.45 1.75 -9.54
N GLN A 55 -27.45 0.86 -9.39
CA GLN A 55 -27.80 0.30 -8.08
C GLN A 55 -26.67 -0.57 -7.54
N THR A 56 -26.10 -1.44 -8.38
CA THR A 56 -24.90 -2.21 -8.04
C THR A 56 -23.73 -1.29 -7.72
N TRP A 57 -23.50 -0.23 -8.50
CA TRP A 57 -22.42 0.72 -8.24
C TRP A 57 -22.55 1.41 -6.88
N ASP A 58 -23.73 1.93 -6.55
CA ASP A 58 -24.00 2.60 -5.28
C ASP A 58 -23.83 1.63 -4.10
N LEU A 59 -24.29 0.38 -4.24
CA LEU A 59 -24.09 -0.66 -3.23
C LEU A 59 -22.59 -0.95 -3.04
N MET A 60 -21.81 -1.03 -4.12
CA MET A 60 -20.36 -1.23 -4.05
C MET A 60 -19.67 -0.05 -3.36
N ILE A 61 -20.09 1.19 -3.59
CA ILE A 61 -19.60 2.37 -2.87
C ILE A 61 -19.88 2.26 -1.37
N VAL A 62 -21.12 1.94 -0.99
CA VAL A 62 -21.49 1.81 0.43
C VAL A 62 -20.66 0.71 1.10
N PHE A 63 -20.54 -0.44 0.44
CA PHE A 63 -19.72 -1.56 0.90
C PHE A 63 -18.24 -1.15 1.09
N SER A 64 -17.67 -0.45 0.10
CA SER A 64 -16.27 0.02 0.09
C SER A 64 -16.02 1.23 0.98
N SER A 65 -17.07 1.84 1.53
CA SER A 65 -16.99 2.88 2.55
C SER A 65 -17.02 2.28 3.96
N ILE A 66 -18.04 1.44 4.24
CA ILE A 66 -18.31 0.94 5.59
C ILE A 66 -17.22 -0.04 6.05
N LEU A 67 -16.85 -1.04 5.24
CA LEU A 67 -15.91 -2.06 5.69
C LEU A 67 -14.52 -1.50 6.01
N PRO A 68 -13.93 -0.60 5.20
CA PRO A 68 -12.65 0.00 5.55
C PRO A 68 -12.72 0.89 6.80
N ILE A 69 -13.81 1.65 7.00
CA ILE A 69 -14.01 2.45 8.22
C ILE A 69 -14.07 1.53 9.44
N VAL A 70 -14.93 0.51 9.42
CA VAL A 70 -15.10 -0.43 10.54
C VAL A 70 -13.78 -1.14 10.84
N SER A 71 -13.12 -1.68 9.82
CA SER A 71 -11.81 -2.33 9.96
C SER A 71 -10.78 -1.37 10.55
N GLY A 72 -10.71 -0.15 10.03
CA GLY A 72 -9.79 0.89 10.50
C GLY A 72 -10.02 1.32 11.95
N VAL A 73 -11.27 1.50 12.36
CA VAL A 73 -11.62 1.80 13.76
C VAL A 73 -11.17 0.68 14.69
N PHE A 74 -11.44 -0.58 14.35
CA PHE A 74 -10.98 -1.71 15.14
C PHE A 74 -9.44 -1.80 15.19
N MET A 75 -8.76 -1.66 14.06
CA MET A 75 -7.29 -1.61 14.01
C MET A 75 -6.73 -0.50 14.92
N LEU A 76 -7.36 0.67 14.94
CA LEU A 76 -6.93 1.80 15.78
C LEU A 76 -7.13 1.51 17.27
N ILE A 77 -8.28 0.95 17.65
CA ILE A 77 -8.57 0.54 19.03
C ILE A 77 -7.55 -0.51 19.48
N TRP A 78 -7.34 -1.55 18.67
CA TRP A 78 -6.48 -2.67 19.02
C TRP A 78 -5.01 -2.25 19.14
N SER A 79 -4.51 -1.48 18.18
CA SER A 79 -3.13 -0.96 18.19
C SER A 79 -2.88 0.09 19.29
N SER A 80 -3.93 0.65 19.88
CA SER A 80 -3.80 1.61 20.99
C SER A 80 -3.93 0.95 22.37
N LYS A 81 -4.69 -0.15 22.47
CA LYS A 81 -4.99 -0.83 23.73
C LYS A 81 -4.00 -1.97 24.05
N TYR A 82 -3.51 -2.66 23.05
CA TYR A 82 -2.72 -3.88 23.23
C TYR A 82 -1.28 -3.71 22.75
N GLU A 83 -0.37 -4.41 23.40
CA GLU A 83 1.00 -4.54 22.91
C GLU A 83 1.06 -5.37 21.64
N THR A 84 1.97 -5.02 20.74
CA THR A 84 2.18 -5.79 19.53
C THR A 84 3.05 -7.03 19.80
N LEU A 85 2.75 -8.09 19.07
CA LEU A 85 3.51 -9.34 19.01
C LEU A 85 4.82 -9.12 18.26
N ASN A 86 4.75 -8.36 17.17
CA ASN A 86 5.87 -8.12 16.28
C ASN A 86 6.60 -6.81 16.63
N ALA A 87 7.89 -6.78 16.28
CA ALA A 87 8.74 -5.61 16.27
C ALA A 87 9.54 -5.61 14.96
N PHE A 88 9.79 -4.44 14.39
CA PHE A 88 10.69 -4.32 13.25
C PHE A 88 12.14 -4.38 13.72
N ILE A 89 13.00 -4.99 12.91
CA ILE A 89 14.46 -4.89 13.04
C ILE A 89 15.06 -4.45 11.71
N MET A 90 16.02 -3.52 11.79
CA MET A 90 16.76 -3.03 10.63
C MET A 90 18.25 -3.08 10.96
N ASN A 91 19.03 -3.66 10.04
CA ASN A 91 20.49 -3.83 10.15
C ASN A 91 20.96 -4.48 11.47
N ASN A 92 20.16 -5.37 12.07
CA ASN A 92 20.48 -6.09 13.31
C ASN A 92 20.77 -5.23 14.56
N GLU A 93 20.50 -3.92 14.52
CA GLU A 93 20.94 -3.00 15.57
C GLU A 93 19.80 -2.47 16.44
N LYS A 94 18.66 -2.09 15.85
CA LYS A 94 17.60 -1.42 16.61
C LYS A 94 16.22 -1.97 16.30
N THR A 95 15.53 -2.40 17.35
CA THR A 95 14.14 -2.85 17.27
C THR A 95 13.19 -1.68 17.43
N SER A 96 12.09 -1.68 16.69
CA SER A 96 10.98 -0.72 16.86
C SER A 96 9.65 -1.46 16.93
N SER A 97 8.69 -0.94 17.68
CA SER A 97 7.35 -1.54 17.76
C SER A 97 6.62 -1.40 16.43
N THR A 98 5.81 -2.39 16.05
CA THR A 98 4.87 -2.29 14.91
C THR A 98 3.66 -1.40 15.21
N THR A 99 3.51 -0.88 16.44
CA THR A 99 2.37 -0.04 16.86
C THR A 99 2.10 1.13 15.91
N LEU A 100 3.12 1.91 15.53
CA LEU A 100 2.95 3.05 14.63
C LEU A 100 2.50 2.60 13.24
N PHE A 101 3.10 1.53 12.72
CA PHE A 101 2.72 0.95 11.45
C PHE A 101 1.26 0.49 11.45
N ASN A 102 0.80 -0.21 12.50
CA ASN A 102 -0.58 -0.64 12.63
C ASN A 102 -1.55 0.55 12.71
N LYS A 103 -1.17 1.63 13.40
CA LYS A 103 -1.96 2.88 13.43
C LYS A 103 -2.02 3.57 12.06
N LEU A 104 -0.95 3.50 11.27
CA LEU A 104 -0.96 4.02 9.90
C LEU A 104 -1.84 3.17 8.98
N LEU A 105 -1.82 1.83 9.10
CA LEU A 105 -2.78 0.96 8.39
C LEU A 105 -4.23 1.26 8.79
N ALA A 106 -4.48 1.54 10.07
CA ALA A 106 -5.78 1.97 10.56
C ALA A 106 -6.24 3.29 9.92
N GLY A 107 -5.37 4.31 9.95
CA GLY A 107 -5.63 5.61 9.31
C GLY A 107 -5.85 5.49 7.81
N TYR A 108 -5.07 4.64 7.13
CA TYR A 108 -5.21 4.34 5.71
C TYR A 108 -6.58 3.75 5.40
N ALA A 109 -7.03 2.75 6.17
CA ALA A 109 -8.36 2.15 6.00
C ALA A 109 -9.49 3.15 6.21
N ILE A 110 -9.42 3.97 7.27
CA ILE A 110 -10.41 5.01 7.56
C ILE A 110 -10.46 6.05 6.45
N ALA A 111 -9.30 6.60 6.06
CA ALA A 111 -9.22 7.61 5.00
C ALA A 111 -9.80 7.09 3.70
N THR A 112 -9.54 5.82 3.37
CA THR A 112 -10.06 5.19 2.17
C THR A 112 -11.58 5.06 2.19
N GLY A 113 -12.13 4.57 3.30
CA GLY A 113 -13.59 4.49 3.43
C GLY A 113 -14.24 5.87 3.39
N LEU A 114 -13.62 6.90 3.98
CA LEU A 114 -14.11 8.28 3.92
C LEU A 114 -14.01 8.93 2.53
N VAL A 115 -13.06 8.51 1.69
CA VAL A 115 -12.92 9.00 0.30
C VAL A 115 -14.00 8.42 -0.61
N THR A 116 -14.58 7.27 -0.28
CA THR A 116 -15.50 6.56 -1.18
C THR A 116 -16.86 7.28 -1.34
N PRO A 117 -17.54 7.82 -0.32
CA PRO A 117 -18.78 8.59 -0.51
C PRO A 117 -18.58 9.86 -1.36
N PRO A 118 -17.51 10.67 -1.17
CA PRO A 118 -17.19 11.75 -2.10
C PRO A 118 -17.06 11.33 -3.56
N LEU A 119 -16.60 10.10 -3.86
CA LEU A 119 -16.57 9.58 -5.23
C LEU A 119 -17.97 9.49 -5.84
N ALA A 120 -18.98 9.08 -5.07
CA ALA A 120 -20.36 9.03 -5.53
C ALA A 120 -20.95 10.42 -5.80
N LEU A 121 -20.60 11.39 -4.95
CA LEU A 121 -21.17 12.73 -4.98
C LEU A 121 -20.51 13.64 -6.03
N LEU A 122 -19.18 13.57 -6.13
CA LEU A 122 -18.37 14.48 -6.93
C LEU A 122 -17.91 13.85 -8.25
N ASP A 123 -18.00 12.52 -8.36
CA ASP A 123 -17.33 11.72 -9.37
C ASP A 123 -15.80 11.94 -9.38
N LEU A 124 -15.07 11.17 -10.18
CA LEU A 124 -13.63 11.30 -10.31
C LEU A 124 -13.30 12.62 -11.03
N GLY A 125 -12.68 13.57 -10.34
CA GLY A 125 -12.30 14.87 -10.90
C GLY A 125 -11.47 15.69 -9.92
N LYS A 126 -11.10 16.92 -10.28
CA LYS A 126 -10.17 17.75 -9.47
C LYS A 126 -10.63 18.02 -8.03
N ILE A 127 -11.94 18.16 -7.83
CA ILE A 127 -12.52 18.36 -6.49
C ILE A 127 -12.36 17.08 -5.66
N PHE A 128 -12.75 15.94 -6.22
CA PHE A 128 -12.57 14.64 -5.59
C PHE A 128 -11.11 14.35 -5.26
N THR A 129 -10.16 14.65 -6.16
CA THR A 129 -8.74 14.37 -5.92
C THR A 129 -8.18 15.11 -4.72
N SER A 130 -8.74 16.28 -4.37
CA SER A 130 -8.34 17.04 -3.19
C SER A 130 -8.62 16.29 -1.88
N ILE A 131 -9.59 15.38 -1.88
CA ILE A 131 -9.91 14.49 -0.77
C ILE A 131 -9.12 13.19 -0.92
N ALA A 132 -9.11 12.61 -2.12
CA ALA A 132 -8.46 11.34 -2.40
C ALA A 132 -6.93 11.36 -2.24
N VAL A 133 -6.28 12.53 -2.32
CA VAL A 133 -4.83 12.66 -2.06
C VAL A 133 -4.45 12.19 -0.64
N ILE A 134 -5.37 12.24 0.33
CA ILE A 134 -5.15 11.76 1.69
C ILE A 134 -4.92 10.24 1.70
N HIS A 135 -5.65 9.47 0.87
CA HIS A 135 -5.44 8.03 0.73
C HIS A 135 -4.02 7.73 0.24
N ASN A 136 -3.60 8.36 -0.86
CA ASN A 136 -2.24 8.18 -1.39
C ASN A 136 -1.17 8.66 -0.38
N TYR A 137 -1.47 9.69 0.40
CA TYR A 137 -0.57 10.16 1.46
C TYR A 137 -0.31 9.08 2.52
N PHE A 138 -1.30 8.27 2.88
CA PHE A 138 -1.11 7.17 3.82
C PHE A 138 -0.14 6.10 3.27
N GLU A 139 -0.17 5.80 1.98
CA GLU A 139 0.79 4.87 1.36
C GLU A 139 2.21 5.44 1.40
N ALA A 140 2.35 6.71 1.04
CA ALA A 140 3.63 7.41 1.08
C ALA A 140 4.23 7.42 2.49
N ILE A 141 3.44 7.74 3.53
CA ILE A 141 3.93 7.76 4.90
C ILE A 141 4.22 6.34 5.43
N ILE A 142 3.47 5.31 5.02
CA ILE A 142 3.77 3.90 5.33
C ILE A 142 5.15 3.52 4.76
N LEU A 143 5.41 3.83 3.49
CA LEU A 143 6.71 3.58 2.85
C LEU A 143 7.85 4.31 3.57
N LEU A 144 7.64 5.56 3.96
CA LEU A 144 8.63 6.36 4.70
C LEU A 144 8.92 5.77 6.09
N VAL A 145 7.89 5.36 6.84
CA VAL A 145 8.08 4.74 8.16
C VAL A 145 8.82 3.41 8.05
N LEU A 146 8.50 2.58 7.05
CA LEU A 146 9.22 1.34 6.80
C LEU A 146 10.68 1.59 6.40
N HIS A 147 10.94 2.67 5.65
CA HIS A 147 12.29 3.08 5.29
C HIS A 147 13.11 3.56 6.51
N GLU A 148 12.49 4.25 7.47
CA GLU A 148 13.13 4.70 8.71
C GLU A 148 13.20 3.63 9.82
N GLY A 149 13.00 2.35 9.47
CA GLY A 149 13.12 1.26 10.42
C GLY A 149 11.90 1.08 11.33
N GLY A 150 10.70 1.46 10.87
CA GLY A 150 9.44 1.30 11.59
C GLY A 150 9.11 2.42 12.59
N ARG A 151 9.86 3.52 12.57
CA ARG A 151 9.65 4.68 13.44
C ARG A 151 9.86 5.97 12.67
N ILE A 152 9.32 7.06 13.20
CA ILE A 152 9.62 8.41 12.72
C ILE A 152 10.72 8.97 13.62
N SER A 153 11.91 9.09 13.07
CA SER A 153 13.07 9.69 13.76
C SER A 153 13.34 11.11 13.27
N ASN A 154 12.95 11.41 12.02
CA ASN A 154 13.20 12.69 11.39
C ASN A 154 11.99 13.63 11.50
N HIS A 155 12.12 14.74 12.23
CA HIS A 155 11.08 15.77 12.33
C HIS A 155 10.72 16.40 10.97
N ARG A 156 11.60 16.28 9.97
CA ARG A 156 11.35 16.74 8.60
C ARG A 156 10.27 15.92 7.88
N ILE A 157 9.81 14.81 8.45
CA ILE A 157 8.75 14.01 7.83
C ILE A 157 7.48 14.85 7.59
N ILE A 158 7.14 15.76 8.51
CA ILE A 158 5.99 16.65 8.36
C ILE A 158 6.16 17.56 7.13
N LEU A 159 7.37 18.09 6.94
CA LEU A 159 7.69 18.90 5.78
C LEU A 159 7.58 18.09 4.48
N TYR A 160 8.11 16.86 4.45
CA TYR A 160 7.98 15.96 3.29
C TYR A 160 6.52 15.60 3.00
N SER A 161 5.70 15.38 4.04
CA SER A 161 4.26 15.15 3.92
C SER A 161 3.55 16.33 3.25
N ILE A 162 3.83 17.56 3.72
CA ILE A 162 3.25 18.78 3.14
C ILE A 162 3.70 18.95 1.69
N ILE A 163 4.99 18.79 1.40
CA ILE A 163 5.53 18.88 0.05
C ILE A 163 4.88 17.86 -0.88
N TYR A 164 4.72 16.60 -0.42
CA TYR A 164 4.06 15.56 -1.20
C TYR A 164 2.63 15.97 -1.58
N ILE A 165 1.81 16.38 -0.60
CA ILE A 165 0.41 16.78 -0.85
C ILE A 165 0.35 17.99 -1.80
N LEU A 166 1.23 18.99 -1.62
CA LEU A 166 1.29 20.17 -2.47
C LEU A 166 1.68 19.82 -3.91
N ILE A 167 2.65 18.94 -4.12
CA ILE A 167 3.04 18.50 -5.47
C ILE A 167 1.93 17.65 -6.09
N ALA A 168 1.43 16.64 -5.36
CA ALA A 168 0.39 15.73 -5.81
C ALA A 168 -0.86 16.49 -6.28
N GLN A 169 -1.40 17.37 -5.43
CA GLN A 169 -2.60 18.13 -5.74
C GLN A 169 -2.31 19.34 -6.64
N GLY A 170 -1.19 20.03 -6.45
CA GLY A 170 -0.79 21.19 -7.24
C GLY A 170 -0.64 20.84 -8.72
N VAL A 171 0.10 19.76 -9.03
CA VAL A 171 0.26 19.29 -10.41
C VAL A 171 -1.08 18.83 -10.99
N THR A 172 -1.90 18.10 -10.22
CA THR A 172 -3.26 17.69 -10.64
C THR A 172 -4.14 18.89 -11.01
N ASN A 173 -4.07 19.97 -10.24
CA ASN A 173 -4.83 21.20 -10.48
C ASN A 173 -4.31 22.00 -11.68
N LEU A 174 -3.00 22.07 -11.88
CA LEU A 174 -2.37 22.83 -12.96
C LEU A 174 -2.54 22.16 -14.32
N LEU A 175 -2.49 20.82 -14.37
CA LEU A 175 -2.66 20.08 -15.61
C LEU A 175 -4.10 20.20 -16.14
N LYS A 176 -4.20 20.22 -17.46
CA LYS A 176 -5.49 20.16 -18.17
C LYS A 176 -5.87 18.70 -18.43
N TRP A 177 -7.14 18.45 -18.74
CA TRP A 177 -7.55 17.17 -19.31
C TRP A 177 -6.75 16.87 -20.59
N PRO A 178 -6.31 15.62 -20.85
CA PRO A 178 -6.41 14.42 -19.99
C PRO A 178 -5.24 14.25 -19.00
N TYR A 179 -4.22 15.11 -19.08
CA TYR A 179 -2.98 15.00 -18.30
C TYR A 179 -3.18 15.01 -16.78
N ALA A 180 -4.15 15.77 -16.27
CA ALA A 180 -4.47 15.78 -14.84
C ALA A 180 -4.93 14.40 -14.33
N ALA A 181 -5.78 13.71 -15.11
CA ALA A 181 -6.25 12.37 -14.77
C ALA A 181 -5.12 11.34 -14.83
N PHE A 182 -4.29 11.40 -15.88
CA PHE A 182 -3.10 10.55 -16.01
C PHE A 182 -2.14 10.75 -14.85
N TRP A 183 -1.82 12.00 -14.50
CA TRP A 183 -0.92 12.30 -13.39
C TRP A 183 -1.47 11.75 -12.07
N PHE A 184 -2.74 12.01 -11.76
CA PHE A 184 -3.35 11.55 -10.52
C PHE A 184 -3.37 10.02 -10.41
N LYS A 185 -3.72 9.34 -11.50
CA LYS A 185 -3.72 7.87 -11.53
C LYS A 185 -2.31 7.29 -11.50
N PHE A 186 -1.36 7.94 -12.19
CA PHE A 186 0.05 7.55 -12.23
C PHE A 186 0.69 7.55 -10.84
N GLN A 187 0.49 8.63 -10.07
CA GLN A 187 1.07 8.71 -8.73
C GLN A 187 0.45 7.68 -7.78
N GLY A 188 -0.86 7.44 -7.83
CA GLY A 188 -1.55 6.45 -6.99
C GLY A 188 -1.03 5.05 -7.28
N LEU A 189 -1.11 4.61 -8.54
CA LEU A 189 -0.58 3.30 -8.96
C LEU A 189 0.91 3.13 -8.64
N SER A 190 1.72 4.19 -8.73
CA SER A 190 3.14 4.11 -8.36
C SER A 190 3.32 3.81 -6.88
N LEU A 191 2.47 4.38 -6.01
CA LEU A 191 2.50 4.12 -4.57
C LEU A 191 1.96 2.73 -4.24
N ASP A 192 0.85 2.30 -4.84
CA ASP A 192 0.29 0.95 -4.66
C ASP A 192 1.34 -0.12 -4.97
N ILE A 193 2.01 0.02 -6.12
CA ILE A 193 3.05 -0.91 -6.58
C ILE A 193 4.28 -0.84 -5.67
N ALA A 194 4.68 0.34 -5.21
CA ALA A 194 5.79 0.48 -4.27
C ALA A 194 5.47 -0.20 -2.93
N VAL A 195 4.25 -0.05 -2.40
CA VAL A 195 3.79 -0.73 -1.18
C VAL A 195 3.82 -2.25 -1.38
N LEU A 196 3.30 -2.75 -2.50
CA LEU A 196 3.33 -4.18 -2.82
C LEU A 196 4.76 -4.73 -2.87
N ILE A 197 5.65 -4.09 -3.62
CA ILE A 197 7.07 -4.51 -3.71
C ILE A 197 7.70 -4.49 -2.32
N GLN A 198 7.45 -3.44 -1.53
CA GLN A 198 8.03 -3.32 -0.19
C GLN A 198 7.52 -4.42 0.75
N PHE A 199 6.23 -4.76 0.73
CA PHE A 199 5.67 -5.86 1.52
C PHE A 199 6.20 -7.23 1.10
N ILE A 200 6.36 -7.47 -0.21
CA ILE A 200 7.01 -8.70 -0.71
C ILE A 200 8.44 -8.79 -0.19
N ARG A 201 9.21 -7.70 -0.27
CA ARG A 201 10.61 -7.67 0.21
C ARG A 201 10.69 -7.91 1.72
N ILE A 202 9.79 -7.32 2.51
CA ILE A 202 9.70 -7.55 3.96
C ILE A 202 9.42 -9.03 4.24
N TYR A 203 8.44 -9.63 3.56
CA TYR A 203 8.10 -11.03 3.72
C TYR A 203 9.27 -11.95 3.40
N LEU A 204 9.87 -11.80 2.21
CA LEU A 204 10.97 -12.65 1.75
C LEU A 204 12.21 -12.50 2.64
N LYS A 205 12.55 -11.28 3.05
CA LYS A 205 13.68 -11.05 3.96
C LYS A 205 13.42 -11.69 5.32
N THR A 206 12.24 -11.47 5.90
CA THR A 206 11.87 -12.06 7.19
C THR A 206 11.91 -13.58 7.12
N GLN A 207 11.34 -14.18 6.07
CA GLN A 207 11.37 -15.62 5.86
C GLN A 207 12.81 -16.15 5.79
N ARG A 208 13.67 -15.51 4.99
CA ARG A 208 15.07 -15.92 4.80
C ARG A 208 15.84 -15.84 6.12
N ASP A 209 15.75 -14.72 6.83
CA ASP A 209 16.53 -14.51 8.05
C ASP A 209 16.08 -15.48 9.18
N TYR A 210 14.80 -15.88 9.21
CA TYR A 210 14.33 -16.99 10.09
C TYR A 210 14.83 -18.37 9.65
N GLN A 211 14.93 -18.65 8.35
CA GLN A 211 15.44 -19.92 7.81
C GLN A 211 16.94 -20.09 8.04
N GLU A 212 17.70 -19.00 7.94
CA GLU A 212 19.16 -18.97 8.17
C GLU A 212 19.52 -19.03 9.67
N GLY A 213 18.53 -19.18 10.56
CA GLY A 213 18.76 -19.45 11.97
C GLY A 213 19.22 -18.23 12.76
N TYR A 214 18.72 -17.03 12.43
CA TYR A 214 19.03 -15.81 13.16
C TYR A 214 18.91 -16.02 14.68
N SER A 215 20.06 -16.10 15.33
CA SER A 215 20.20 -16.06 16.76
C SER A 215 19.85 -14.65 17.21
N LEU A 216 18.78 -14.49 17.99
CA LEU A 216 18.39 -13.21 18.58
C LEU A 216 19.64 -12.52 19.14
N PRO A 217 19.78 -11.18 19.03
CA PRO A 217 20.66 -10.46 19.91
C PRO A 217 20.26 -10.86 21.34
N GLN A 218 21.15 -11.50 22.08
CA GLN A 218 20.97 -11.70 23.51
C GLN A 218 20.82 -10.31 24.11
N HIS A 219 19.59 -9.90 24.37
CA HIS A 219 19.36 -8.78 25.27
C HIS A 219 19.77 -9.31 26.64
N THR A 220 21.02 -9.02 27.03
CA THR A 220 21.45 -8.99 28.43
C THR A 220 20.63 -7.91 29.12
N SER A 221 19.43 -8.25 29.55
CA SER A 221 18.79 -7.59 30.69
C SER A 221 19.29 -8.31 31.93
N ASP A 222 20.46 -7.90 32.41
CA ASP A 222 21.10 -8.38 33.64
C ASP A 222 20.39 -7.85 34.91
N ASP A 223 19.05 -7.78 34.97
CA ASP A 223 18.37 -7.18 36.12
C ASP A 223 17.11 -7.86 36.65
N GLU A 224 16.76 -9.08 36.21
CA GLU A 224 15.72 -9.88 36.90
C GLU A 224 16.12 -11.36 36.96
N ARG A 225 17.18 -11.66 37.71
CA ARG A 225 17.34 -12.96 38.37
C ARG A 225 16.99 -12.78 39.84
N GLU A 226 15.81 -13.23 40.23
CA GLU A 226 15.63 -14.05 41.42
C GLU A 226 14.18 -14.54 41.51
N SER A 227 14.06 -15.86 41.43
CA SER A 227 13.01 -16.75 41.96
C SER A 227 12.30 -17.62 40.90
N GLU A 228 12.14 -18.89 41.29
CA GLU A 228 11.47 -20.00 40.60
C GLU A 228 12.37 -20.94 39.75
N GLU A 229 13.41 -21.47 40.39
CA GLU A 229 13.71 -22.91 40.26
C GLU A 229 12.56 -23.70 40.89
N HIS A 230 11.66 -24.27 40.08
CA HIS A 230 11.07 -25.59 40.31
C HIS A 230 10.22 -26.06 39.12
N ASP A 231 10.57 -27.24 38.63
CA ASP A 231 9.76 -28.18 37.84
C ASP A 231 9.12 -27.70 36.54
N ARG A 232 9.83 -27.91 35.41
CA ARG A 232 9.17 -28.36 34.18
C ARG A 232 9.91 -29.50 33.47
N PRO A 233 9.18 -30.47 32.91
CA PRO A 233 9.76 -31.67 32.34
C PRO A 233 10.46 -31.38 31.02
N ASN A 234 11.42 -32.25 30.76
CA ASN A 234 12.25 -32.37 29.57
C ASN A 234 11.40 -32.62 28.30
N ASP A 235 10.80 -31.58 27.72
CA ASP A 235 10.15 -31.62 26.39
C ASP A 235 11.20 -31.39 25.28
N ASN A 236 12.12 -32.35 25.19
CA ASN A 236 12.92 -32.56 24.00
C ASN A 236 12.07 -33.34 22.97
N ASN A 237 12.02 -32.83 21.74
CA ASN A 237 11.37 -33.41 20.55
C ASN A 237 9.83 -33.35 20.50
N ASN A 238 9.26 -32.24 19.96
CA ASN A 238 8.26 -32.30 18.87
C ASN A 238 7.54 -30.99 18.49
N ASN A 239 7.86 -29.82 19.06
CA ASN A 239 7.37 -28.57 18.47
C ASN A 239 8.20 -28.19 17.25
N LYS A 240 7.93 -28.87 16.13
CA LYS A 240 8.22 -28.36 14.78
C LYS A 240 7.77 -26.91 14.75
N ASN A 241 8.74 -26.02 14.71
CA ASN A 241 8.61 -24.57 14.52
C ASN A 241 7.62 -24.29 13.39
N GLU A 242 6.34 -24.14 13.71
CA GLU A 242 5.39 -23.62 12.75
C GLU A 242 5.91 -22.25 12.33
N PRO A 243 6.03 -21.98 11.01
CA PRO A 243 6.60 -20.73 10.53
C PRO A 243 5.69 -19.57 10.95
N HIS A 244 6.00 -19.00 12.10
CA HIS A 244 5.19 -18.03 12.82
C HIS A 244 5.12 -16.66 12.11
N PHE A 245 5.72 -16.56 10.93
CA PHE A 245 5.69 -15.43 10.00
C PHE A 245 4.65 -15.59 8.87
N ARG A 246 3.86 -16.67 8.84
CA ARG A 246 2.81 -16.87 7.82
C ARG A 246 1.76 -15.76 7.82
N HIS A 247 1.43 -15.15 8.96
CA HIS A 247 0.51 -14.01 9.00
C HIS A 247 1.06 -12.77 8.30
N LEU A 248 2.38 -12.65 8.15
CA LEU A 248 3.01 -11.57 7.41
C LEU A 248 2.64 -11.62 5.91
N LEU A 249 2.25 -12.79 5.37
CA LEU A 249 1.71 -12.91 4.00
C LEU A 249 0.46 -12.07 3.77
N LEU A 250 -0.29 -11.74 4.83
CA LEU A 250 -1.48 -10.90 4.70
C LEU A 250 -1.15 -9.52 4.14
N LEU A 251 0.05 -8.99 4.41
CA LEU A 251 0.50 -7.70 3.87
C LEU A 251 0.66 -7.72 2.34
N PRO A 252 1.56 -8.55 1.74
CA PRO A 252 1.72 -8.58 0.30
C PRO A 252 0.46 -9.11 -0.42
N ILE A 253 -0.33 -10.02 0.18
CA ILE A 253 -1.59 -10.46 -0.41
C ILE A 253 -2.57 -9.28 -0.48
N SER A 254 -2.74 -8.54 0.62
CA SER A 254 -3.62 -7.37 0.64
C SER A 254 -3.16 -6.33 -0.40
N ALA A 255 -1.87 -5.96 -0.41
CA ALA A 255 -1.36 -5.03 -1.42
C ALA A 255 -1.51 -5.53 -2.87
N LEU A 256 -1.43 -6.85 -3.10
CA LEU A 256 -1.65 -7.44 -4.42
C LEU A 256 -3.09 -7.23 -4.90
N PHE A 257 -4.08 -7.54 -4.06
CA PHE A 257 -5.49 -7.30 -4.40
C PHE A 257 -5.77 -5.81 -4.62
N HIS A 258 -5.14 -4.94 -3.84
CA HIS A 258 -5.24 -3.50 -4.02
C HIS A 258 -4.72 -3.05 -5.39
N VAL A 259 -3.47 -3.43 -5.72
CA VAL A 259 -2.85 -3.13 -7.02
C VAL A 259 -3.67 -3.73 -8.17
N LEU A 260 -4.14 -4.97 -8.06
CA LEU A 260 -4.93 -5.63 -9.11
C LEU A 260 -6.24 -4.90 -9.37
N GLY A 261 -6.98 -4.52 -8.32
CA GLY A 261 -8.22 -3.75 -8.47
C GLY A 261 -7.95 -2.40 -9.15
N ASN A 262 -6.93 -1.66 -8.70
CA ASN A 262 -6.53 -0.41 -9.32
C ASN A 262 -6.06 -0.58 -10.77
N TRP A 263 -5.31 -1.63 -11.06
CA TRP A 263 -4.79 -1.97 -12.38
C TRP A 263 -5.92 -2.30 -13.36
N VAL A 264 -6.82 -3.22 -12.98
CA VAL A 264 -7.97 -3.61 -13.80
C VAL A 264 -8.81 -2.38 -14.19
N ASN A 265 -9.13 -1.51 -13.23
CA ASN A 265 -9.88 -0.28 -13.51
C ASN A 265 -9.08 0.76 -14.31
N SER A 266 -7.74 0.72 -14.28
CA SER A 266 -6.90 1.60 -15.10
C SER A 266 -6.82 1.15 -16.56
N VAL A 267 -6.87 -0.16 -16.78
CA VAL A 267 -6.72 -0.78 -18.10
C VAL A 267 -8.07 -0.87 -18.82
N PHE A 268 -9.13 -1.23 -18.11
CA PHE A 268 -10.47 -1.47 -18.66
C PHE A 268 -11.44 -0.35 -18.24
N LEU A 269 -11.11 0.89 -18.58
CA LEU A 269 -11.81 2.11 -18.14
C LEU A 269 -13.30 2.20 -18.55
N LEU A 270 -13.70 1.47 -19.59
CA LEU A 270 -15.06 1.49 -20.14
C LEU A 270 -15.90 0.29 -19.69
N GLU A 271 -15.36 -0.60 -18.83
CA GLU A 271 -16.01 -1.84 -18.44
C GLU A 271 -16.61 -1.74 -17.03
N ALA A 272 -17.92 -1.95 -16.90
CA ALA A 272 -18.62 -1.92 -15.61
C ALA A 272 -18.04 -2.94 -14.61
N LEU A 273 -17.66 -4.13 -15.08
CA LEU A 273 -17.04 -5.16 -14.25
C LEU A 273 -15.71 -4.70 -13.65
N ALA A 274 -14.89 -3.95 -14.40
CA ALA A 274 -13.63 -3.43 -13.91
C ALA A 274 -13.84 -2.44 -12.75
N LEU A 275 -14.87 -1.61 -12.85
CA LEU A 275 -15.27 -0.67 -11.81
C LEU A 275 -15.76 -1.40 -10.55
N TYR A 276 -16.59 -2.44 -10.70
CA TYR A 276 -17.07 -3.25 -9.57
C TYR A 276 -15.93 -4.01 -8.87
N LEU A 277 -15.02 -4.64 -9.63
CA LEU A 277 -13.86 -5.34 -9.07
C LEU A 277 -12.92 -4.39 -8.34
N PHE A 278 -12.74 -3.17 -8.85
CA PHE A 278 -11.97 -2.14 -8.17
C PHE A 278 -12.58 -1.80 -6.81
N SER A 279 -13.86 -1.46 -6.72
CA SER A 279 -14.50 -1.18 -5.43
C SER A 279 -14.45 -2.38 -4.49
N TYR A 280 -14.81 -3.56 -4.97
CA TYR A 280 -14.78 -4.77 -4.14
C TYR A 280 -13.39 -5.07 -3.57
N SER A 281 -12.33 -4.85 -4.36
CA SER A 281 -10.95 -5.07 -3.91
C SER A 281 -10.62 -4.24 -2.67
N TYR A 282 -11.11 -3.00 -2.56
CA TYR A 282 -10.83 -2.13 -1.42
C TYR A 282 -11.37 -2.74 -0.12
N SER A 283 -12.64 -3.15 -0.11
CA SER A 283 -13.23 -3.82 1.06
C SER A 283 -12.45 -5.06 1.50
N PHE A 284 -12.02 -5.88 0.54
CA PHE A 284 -11.25 -7.09 0.82
C PHE A 284 -9.87 -6.75 1.41
N VAL A 285 -9.16 -5.80 0.81
CA VAL A 285 -7.84 -5.31 1.23
C VAL A 285 -7.84 -4.89 2.70
N TYR A 286 -8.76 -4.00 3.09
CA TYR A 286 -8.77 -3.46 4.46
C TYR A 286 -9.27 -4.45 5.50
N THR A 287 -10.10 -5.42 5.11
CA THR A 287 -10.47 -6.53 6.00
C THR A 287 -9.27 -7.44 6.28
N LEU A 288 -8.45 -7.74 5.27
CA LEU A 288 -7.20 -8.49 5.45
C LEU A 288 -6.19 -7.74 6.31
N LEU A 289 -6.03 -6.42 6.13
CA LEU A 289 -5.18 -5.60 6.98
C LEU A 289 -5.71 -5.57 8.43
N GLY A 290 -7.03 -5.49 8.61
CA GLY A 290 -7.68 -5.63 9.90
C GLY A 290 -7.34 -6.94 10.59
N TYR A 291 -7.39 -8.05 9.85
CA TYR A 291 -7.03 -9.36 10.36
C TYR A 291 -5.53 -9.47 10.71
N TYR A 292 -4.64 -8.86 9.90
CA TYR A 292 -3.22 -8.77 10.22
C TYR A 292 -2.98 -8.04 11.56
N VAL A 293 -3.59 -6.86 11.75
CA VAL A 293 -3.43 -6.09 13.00
C VAL A 293 -4.03 -6.85 14.17
N TYR A 294 -5.19 -7.50 13.99
CA TYR A 294 -5.81 -8.32 15.03
C TYR A 294 -4.85 -9.40 15.54
N ILE A 295 -4.21 -10.15 14.63
CA ILE A 295 -3.21 -11.17 14.95
C ILE A 295 -2.02 -10.55 15.69
N ASP A 296 -1.52 -9.40 15.21
CA ASP A 296 -0.38 -8.71 15.81
C ASP A 296 -0.68 -8.22 17.24
N THR A 297 -1.93 -7.89 17.58
CA THR A 297 -2.26 -7.31 18.89
C THR A 297 -2.87 -8.28 19.89
N HIS A 298 -3.55 -9.35 19.44
CA HIS A 298 -4.30 -10.25 20.34
C HIS A 298 -3.60 -11.58 20.64
N LEU A 299 -2.57 -11.93 19.88
CA LEU A 299 -1.77 -13.12 20.21
C LEU A 299 -0.73 -12.79 21.30
N LYS A 300 -1.12 -12.60 22.58
CA LYS A 300 -0.17 -12.37 23.72
C LYS A 300 -0.73 -12.68 25.13
N PRO A 301 0.10 -13.09 26.14
CA PRO A 301 1.13 -12.21 26.75
C PRO A 301 2.55 -12.78 27.05
N ASN A 302 2.80 -14.10 27.14
CA ASN A 302 4.09 -14.64 27.64
C ASN A 302 5.09 -15.11 26.55
N LYS A 303 4.98 -14.61 25.32
CA LYS A 303 5.88 -15.01 24.22
C LYS A 303 6.87 -13.89 23.89
N GLN A 304 8.13 -14.27 23.64
CA GLN A 304 9.15 -13.37 23.13
C GLN A 304 8.65 -12.62 21.88
N LYS A 305 9.03 -11.34 21.76
CA LYS A 305 8.71 -10.52 20.58
C LYS A 305 9.25 -11.21 19.33
N LYS A 306 8.47 -11.12 18.25
CA LYS A 306 8.89 -11.62 16.93
C LYS A 306 9.40 -10.50 16.07
N TYR A 307 10.42 -10.77 15.27
CA TYR A 307 11.07 -9.75 14.49
C TYR A 307 10.62 -9.81 13.04
N ILE A 308 10.19 -8.67 12.53
CA ILE A 308 9.97 -8.44 11.10
C ILE A 308 11.23 -7.74 10.57
N PHE A 309 11.92 -8.40 9.65
CA PHE A 309 13.17 -7.89 9.11
C PHE A 309 12.88 -6.92 7.96
N LEU A 310 13.19 -5.65 8.18
CA LEU A 310 13.01 -4.62 7.18
C LEU A 310 14.11 -4.69 6.10
N PRO A 311 13.77 -4.55 4.80
CA PRO A 311 14.73 -4.53 3.71
C PRO A 311 15.84 -3.49 3.86
N ASP A 312 16.95 -3.70 3.14
CA ASP A 312 18.07 -2.76 3.13
C ASP A 312 17.61 -1.33 2.75
N PRO A 313 17.88 -0.31 3.61
CA PRO A 313 17.53 1.08 3.33
C PRO A 313 18.52 1.79 2.39
N SER A 314 19.50 1.09 1.80
CA SER A 314 20.48 1.70 0.90
C SER A 314 19.84 2.49 -0.24
N LYS A 315 20.53 3.54 -0.68
CA LYS A 315 20.06 4.41 -1.78
C LYS A 315 19.73 3.60 -3.03
N SER A 316 20.54 2.60 -3.38
CA SER A 316 20.32 1.73 -4.54
C SER A 316 19.00 0.96 -4.44
N SER A 317 18.66 0.48 -3.24
CA SER A 317 17.42 -0.25 -2.95
C SER A 317 16.18 0.64 -3.11
N VAL A 318 16.28 1.88 -2.63
CA VAL A 318 15.21 2.88 -2.79
C VAL A 318 15.06 3.31 -4.26
N ILE A 319 16.16 3.54 -4.96
CA ILE A 319 16.16 3.90 -6.37
C ILE A 319 15.50 2.80 -7.21
N PHE A 320 15.85 1.53 -6.96
CA PHE A 320 15.21 0.39 -7.60
C PHE A 320 13.70 0.40 -7.38
N LEU A 321 13.25 0.54 -6.12
CA LEU A 321 11.82 0.57 -5.76
C LEU A 321 11.08 1.69 -6.50
N ILE A 322 11.63 2.89 -6.53
CA ILE A 322 11.03 4.04 -7.22
C ILE A 322 10.91 3.75 -8.71
N ILE A 323 12.01 3.38 -9.36
CA ILE A 323 12.06 3.19 -10.82
C ILE A 323 11.15 2.04 -11.24
N SER A 324 11.14 0.91 -10.52
CA SER A 324 10.24 -0.20 -10.85
C SER A 324 8.78 0.20 -10.74
N SER A 325 8.42 0.95 -9.70
CA SER A 325 7.02 1.32 -9.44
C SER A 325 6.49 2.34 -10.44
N ILE A 326 7.27 3.37 -10.78
CA ILE A 326 6.88 4.34 -11.83
C ILE A 326 6.82 3.68 -13.21
N THR A 327 7.70 2.72 -13.50
CA THR A 327 7.71 2.02 -14.79
C THR A 327 6.44 1.19 -14.95
N LEU A 328 6.08 0.40 -13.93
CA LEU A 328 4.90 -0.45 -13.96
C LEU A 328 3.59 0.37 -13.95
N SER A 329 3.55 1.49 -13.21
CA SER A 329 2.44 2.43 -13.26
C SER A 329 2.27 3.03 -14.66
N GLY A 330 3.36 3.54 -15.26
CA GLY A 330 3.35 4.08 -16.62
C GLY A 330 2.93 3.06 -17.68
N LEU A 331 3.40 1.81 -17.56
CA LEU A 331 2.99 0.71 -18.45
C LEU A 331 1.49 0.44 -18.36
N SER A 332 0.94 0.43 -17.13
CA SER A 332 -0.49 0.20 -16.88
C SER A 332 -1.35 1.27 -17.53
N LEU A 333 -0.97 2.55 -17.37
CA LEU A 333 -1.66 3.66 -18.02
C LEU A 333 -1.54 3.64 -19.54
N ARG A 334 -0.37 3.25 -20.06
CA ARG A 334 -0.16 3.14 -21.51
C ARG A 334 -1.05 2.06 -22.12
N LEU A 335 -1.20 0.93 -21.43
CA LEU A 335 -2.07 -0.17 -21.84
C LEU A 335 -3.54 0.25 -21.80
N GLY A 336 -3.99 0.91 -20.73
CA GLY A 336 -5.35 1.45 -20.65
C GLY A 336 -5.64 2.47 -21.76
N LEU A 337 -4.69 3.36 -22.04
CA LEU A 337 -4.79 4.31 -23.14
C LEU A 337 -4.86 3.61 -24.52
N PHE A 338 -4.10 2.54 -24.72
CA PHE A 338 -4.15 1.75 -25.94
C PHE A 338 -5.53 1.14 -26.17
N LEU A 339 -6.11 0.52 -25.14
CA LEU A 339 -7.44 -0.08 -25.22
C LEU A 339 -8.53 0.99 -25.41
N LEU A 340 -8.45 2.11 -24.66
CA LEU A 340 -9.41 3.21 -24.75
C LEU A 340 -9.45 3.88 -26.14
N ILE A 341 -8.31 3.98 -26.82
CA ILE A 341 -8.23 4.56 -28.18
C ILE A 341 -8.61 3.52 -29.25
N GLY A 342 -8.43 2.22 -28.95
CA GLY A 342 -8.68 1.11 -29.86
C GLY A 342 -10.15 0.64 -29.90
N SER A 343 -10.90 0.87 -28.82
CA SER A 343 -12.35 0.72 -28.73
C SER A 343 -13.09 1.86 -29.42
#